data_AF-A0A971HIU7-F1
#
_entry.id   AF-A0A971HIU7-F1
#
_cell.length_a   1.000
_cell.length_b   1.000
_cell.length_c   1.000
_cell.angle_alpha   90.00
_cell.angle_beta   90.00
_cell.angle_gamma   90.00
#
_symmetry.space_group_name_H-M   'P 1'
#
loop_
_entity.id
_entity.type
_entity.pdbx_description
1 polymer ?
#
loop_
_entity_poly.entity_id
_entity_poly.type
_entity_poly.pdbx_seq_one_letter_code
_entity_poly.pdbx_strand_id
1 'polypeptide(L)'
;MKRNGYTLVEVLAVLILLAIIFTIAAPRMLDSIDESKKAALKTSANTIMDQLMKDYDKGLIEVTSTGKTYTIVSNVFVGDSINVKGQLPDSGTIHITEDGEVIFTLFKEDFCAYKDIGQESIIVSSNFATCVITIP
;
A
#
# COMPACT_ATOMS: atom_id res chain seq x y z
N MET A 1 12.32 56.98 1.25
CA MET A 1 12.38 55.52 1.52
C MET A 1 13.50 54.93 0.67
N LYS A 2 14.55 54.37 1.29
CA LYS A 2 15.64 53.69 0.57
C LYS A 2 15.12 52.30 0.14
N ARG A 3 15.06 52.03 -1.16
CA ARG A 3 14.69 50.71 -1.68
C ARG A 3 15.94 49.85 -1.71
N ASN A 4 16.09 48.97 -0.73
CA ASN A 4 17.14 47.95 -0.72
C ASN A 4 16.59 46.74 -1.48
N GLY A 5 16.94 46.63 -2.76
CA GLY A 5 16.69 45.43 -3.56
C GLY A 5 17.97 44.59 -3.64
N TYR A 6 17.81 43.27 -3.66
CA TYR A 6 18.92 42.36 -3.96
C TYR A 6 19.38 42.56 -5.40
N THR A 7 20.69 42.44 -5.62
CA THR A 7 21.25 42.46 -6.98
C THR A 7 20.94 41.15 -7.69
N LEU A 8 20.83 41.17 -9.03
CA LEU A 8 20.62 39.95 -9.82
C LEU A 8 21.73 38.93 -9.58
N VAL A 9 22.96 39.39 -9.35
CA VAL A 9 24.12 38.53 -9.08
C VAL A 9 24.00 37.85 -7.72
N GLU A 10 23.52 38.53 -6.67
CA GLU A 10 23.25 37.90 -5.38
C GLU A 10 22.17 36.82 -5.49
N VAL A 11 21.06 37.12 -6.16
CA VAL A 11 19.97 36.15 -6.34
C VAL A 11 20.46 34.95 -7.16
N LEU A 12 21.27 35.18 -8.18
CA LEU A 12 21.84 34.12 -9.00
C LEU A 12 22.79 33.21 -8.20
N ALA A 13 23.67 33.78 -7.37
CA ALA A 13 24.57 33.02 -6.53
C ALA A 13 23.81 32.13 -5.52
N VAL A 14 22.74 32.67 -4.92
CA VAL A 14 21.88 31.91 -4.00
C VAL A 14 21.13 30.79 -4.74
N LEU A 15 20.64 31.05 -5.95
CA LEU A 15 19.96 30.02 -6.76
C LEU A 15 20.90 28.86 -7.14
N ILE A 16 22.15 29.16 -7.50
CA ILE A 16 23.15 28.12 -7.81
C ILE A 16 23.40 27.25 -6.57
N LEU A 17 23.56 27.87 -5.40
CA LEU A 17 23.76 27.15 -4.14
C LEU A 17 22.54 26.27 -3.79
N LEU A 18 21.33 26.81 -3.91
CA LEU A 18 20.08 26.07 -3.68
C LEU A 18 19.93 24.89 -4.65
N ALA A 19 20.29 25.07 -5.92
CA ALA A 19 20.24 24.01 -6.91
C ALA A 19 21.17 22.84 -6.54
N ILE A 20 22.39 23.12 -6.09
CA ILE A 20 23.35 22.07 -5.66
C ILE A 20 22.80 21.27 -4.49
N ILE A 21 22.26 21.94 -3.46
CA ILE A 21 21.66 21.27 -2.29
C ILE A 21 20.44 20.45 -2.73
N PHE A 22 19.58 21.01 -3.59
CA PHE A 22 18.38 20.35 -4.08
C PHE A 22 18.69 19.09 -4.89
N THR A 23 19.73 19.10 -5.74
CA THR A 23 20.13 17.92 -6.53
C THR A 23 20.45 16.71 -5.66
N ILE A 24 21.02 16.91 -4.46
CA ILE A 24 21.37 15.82 -3.54
C ILE A 24 20.15 15.43 -2.68
N ALA A 25 19.35 16.41 -2.25
CA ALA A 25 18.21 16.20 -1.36
C ALA A 25 17.00 15.56 -2.06
N ALA A 26 16.68 15.98 -3.28
CA ALA A 26 15.49 15.55 -4.02
C ALA A 26 15.37 14.01 -4.19
N PRO A 27 16.38 13.25 -4.66
CA PRO A 27 16.24 11.80 -4.82
C PRO A 27 15.96 11.10 -3.47
N ARG A 28 16.65 11.51 -2.40
CA ARG A 28 16.46 10.96 -1.04
C ARG A 28 15.05 11.18 -0.50
N MET A 29 14.46 12.34 -0.79
CA MET A 29 13.09 12.63 -0.40
C MET A 29 12.09 11.72 -1.12
N LEU A 30 12.30 11.47 -2.42
CA LEU A 30 11.44 10.56 -3.20
C LEU A 30 11.55 9.12 -2.70
N ASP A 31 12.76 8.63 -2.42
CA ASP A 31 12.98 7.28 -1.88
C ASP A 31 12.23 7.05 -0.55
N SER A 32 12.29 8.04 0.36
CA SER A 32 11.59 7.97 1.66
C SER A 32 10.07 8.00 1.53
N ILE A 33 9.55 8.67 0.50
CA ILE A 33 8.12 8.66 0.18
C ILE A 33 7.70 7.25 -0.28
N ASP A 34 8.48 6.60 -1.14
CA ASP A 34 8.19 5.24 -1.61
C ASP A 34 8.23 4.21 -0.48
N GLU A 35 9.21 4.31 0.43
CA GLU A 35 9.23 3.48 1.64
C GLU A 35 8.00 3.72 2.53
N SER A 36 7.59 4.98 2.69
CA SER A 36 6.39 5.34 3.46
C SER A 36 5.12 4.76 2.82
N LYS A 37 5.01 4.81 1.49
CA LYS A 37 3.89 4.20 0.73
C LYS A 37 3.86 2.69 0.91
N LYS A 38 5.01 2.01 0.79
CA LYS A 38 5.12 0.56 1.02
C LYS A 38 4.72 0.18 2.45
N ALA A 39 5.21 0.92 3.44
CA ALA A 39 4.88 0.69 4.85
C ALA A 39 3.39 0.91 5.14
N ALA A 40 2.78 1.95 4.54
CA ALA A 40 1.35 2.22 4.63
C ALA A 40 0.53 1.07 4.02
N LEU A 41 0.90 0.59 2.83
CA LEU A 41 0.22 -0.53 2.18
C LEU A 41 0.33 -1.82 3.02
N LYS A 42 1.52 -2.12 3.56
CA LYS A 42 1.72 -3.26 4.47
C LYS A 42 0.84 -3.15 5.72
N THR A 43 0.73 -1.95 6.28
CA THR A 43 -0.12 -1.68 7.45
C THR A 43 -1.60 -1.84 7.13
N SER A 44 -2.06 -1.32 5.99
CA SER A 44 -3.42 -1.54 5.49
C SER A 44 -3.71 -3.02 5.30
N ALA A 45 -2.80 -3.77 4.66
CA ALA A 45 -2.94 -5.21 4.45
C ALA A 45 -3.06 -5.96 5.78
N ASN A 46 -2.16 -5.72 6.74
CA ASN A 46 -2.25 -6.31 8.08
C ASN A 46 -3.58 -5.98 8.76
N THR A 47 -4.06 -4.73 8.68
CA THR A 47 -5.31 -4.32 9.33
C THR A 47 -6.52 -5.03 8.72
N ILE A 48 -6.53 -5.22 7.40
CA ILE A 48 -7.57 -6.00 6.71
C ILE A 48 -7.51 -7.46 7.16
N MET A 49 -6.31 -8.06 7.21
CA MET A 49 -6.12 -9.45 7.66
C MET A 49 -6.58 -9.64 9.10
N ASP A 50 -6.15 -8.77 10.02
CA ASP A 50 -6.53 -8.84 11.43
C ASP A 50 -8.04 -8.73 11.63
N GLN A 51 -8.70 -7.86 10.85
CA GLN A 51 -10.15 -7.70 10.91
C GLN A 51 -10.86 -8.93 10.33
N LEU A 52 -10.40 -9.43 9.19
CA LEU A 52 -10.93 -10.63 8.56
C LEU A 52 -10.83 -11.84 9.50
N MET A 53 -9.65 -12.08 10.09
CA MET A 53 -9.44 -13.17 11.04
C MET A 53 -10.32 -13.02 12.29
N LYS A 54 -10.46 -11.80 12.82
CA LYS A 54 -11.37 -11.54 13.96
C LYS A 54 -12.82 -11.83 13.62
N ASP A 55 -13.26 -11.50 12.42
CA ASP A 55 -14.63 -11.74 11.98
C ASP A 55 -14.86 -13.23 11.69
N TYR A 56 -13.83 -13.94 11.19
CA TYR A 56 -13.81 -15.39 11.03
C TYR A 56 -13.90 -16.11 12.39
N ASP A 57 -13.04 -15.76 13.36
CA ASP A 57 -13.03 -16.36 14.71
C ASP A 57 -14.34 -16.13 15.47
N LYS A 58 -15.06 -15.05 15.17
CA LYS A 58 -16.38 -14.75 15.73
C LYS A 58 -17.54 -15.48 15.02
N GLY A 59 -17.26 -16.22 13.95
CA GLY A 59 -18.28 -16.87 13.12
C GLY A 59 -19.15 -15.89 12.34
N LEU A 60 -18.67 -14.67 12.08
CA LEU A 60 -19.39 -13.67 11.26
C LEU A 60 -19.16 -13.88 9.76
N ILE A 61 -18.20 -14.74 9.40
CA ILE A 61 -17.86 -15.10 8.03
C ILE A 61 -18.22 -16.56 7.82
N GLU A 62 -19.23 -16.80 6.99
CA GLU A 62 -19.54 -18.14 6.49
C GLU A 62 -18.57 -18.46 5.34
N VAL A 63 -17.66 -19.40 5.59
CA VAL A 63 -16.71 -19.91 4.59
C VAL A 63 -17.25 -21.22 4.04
N THR A 64 -17.30 -21.33 2.70
CA THR A 64 -17.73 -22.56 2.02
C THR A 64 -16.53 -23.46 1.72
N SER A 65 -16.77 -24.68 1.22
CA SER A 65 -15.69 -25.61 0.87
C SER A 65 -14.74 -25.11 -0.23
N THR A 66 -15.14 -24.07 -0.98
CA THR A 66 -14.29 -23.38 -1.96
C THR A 66 -13.68 -22.10 -1.40
N GLY A 67 -13.74 -21.89 -0.08
CA GLY A 67 -13.34 -20.64 0.56
C GLY A 67 -14.35 -19.50 0.37
N LYS A 68 -13.93 -18.29 0.72
CA LYS A 68 -14.66 -17.05 0.49
C LYS A 68 -13.73 -15.98 -0.06
N THR A 69 -14.18 -15.30 -1.12
CA THR A 69 -13.40 -14.26 -1.79
C THR A 69 -14.03 -12.88 -1.62
N TYR A 70 -13.23 -11.93 -1.17
CA TYR A 70 -13.55 -10.50 -1.13
C TYR A 70 -12.77 -9.80 -2.24
N THR A 71 -13.44 -8.92 -2.97
CA THR A 71 -12.82 -8.16 -4.07
C THR A 71 -12.91 -6.68 -3.77
N ILE A 72 -11.82 -5.96 -3.99
CA ILE A 72 -11.74 -4.51 -3.89
C ILE A 72 -11.48 -3.96 -5.28
N VAL A 73 -12.28 -2.99 -5.69
CA VAL A 73 -12.11 -2.25 -6.96
C VAL A 73 -12.42 -0.78 -6.70
N SER A 74 -11.56 0.10 -7.18
CA SER A 74 -11.70 1.56 -7.02
C SER A 74 -11.89 1.96 -5.55
N ASN A 75 -11.07 1.38 -4.67
CA ASN A 75 -11.07 1.65 -3.22
C ASN A 75 -12.36 1.24 -2.48
N VAL A 76 -13.20 0.39 -3.06
CA VAL A 76 -14.45 -0.08 -2.46
C VAL A 76 -14.56 -1.60 -2.59
N PHE A 77 -15.15 -2.26 -1.59
CA PHE A 77 -15.49 -3.68 -1.69
C PHE A 77 -16.63 -3.90 -2.69
N VAL A 78 -16.44 -4.85 -3.60
CA VAL A 78 -17.45 -5.26 -4.57
C VAL A 78 -18.13 -6.53 -4.07
N GLY A 79 -19.42 -6.42 -3.74
CA GLY A 79 -20.20 -7.51 -3.15
C GLY A 79 -20.05 -7.55 -1.64
N ASP A 80 -19.47 -8.62 -1.12
CA ASP A 80 -19.25 -8.79 0.32
C ASP A 80 -18.18 -7.81 0.83
N SER A 81 -18.41 -7.29 2.04
CA SER A 81 -17.53 -6.29 2.64
C SER A 81 -17.09 -6.71 4.04
N ILE A 82 -15.92 -6.21 4.43
CA ILE A 82 -15.36 -6.34 5.77
C ILE A 82 -15.31 -4.92 6.35
N ASN A 83 -15.73 -4.75 7.60
CA ASN A 83 -15.68 -3.45 8.25
C ASN A 83 -14.26 -3.15 8.74
N VAL A 84 -13.41 -2.77 7.80
CA VAL A 84 -12.01 -2.45 8.08
C VAL A 84 -11.85 -0.96 8.34
N LYS A 85 -11.21 -0.63 9.45
CA LYS A 85 -10.79 0.75 9.73
C LYS A 85 -9.53 1.07 8.90
N GLY A 86 -9.55 2.19 8.19
CA GLY A 86 -8.39 2.69 7.46
C GLY A 86 -8.64 2.87 5.98
N GLN A 87 -7.56 3.10 5.23
CA GLN A 87 -7.63 3.31 3.79
C GLN A 87 -7.54 1.98 3.05
N LEU A 88 -8.56 1.70 2.23
CA LEU A 88 -8.57 0.54 1.35
C LEU A 88 -7.57 0.73 0.19
N PRO A 89 -6.95 -0.38 -0.28
CA PRO A 89 -6.15 -0.38 -1.51
C PRO A 89 -7.03 -0.04 -2.72
N ASP A 90 -6.40 0.33 -3.83
CA ASP A 90 -7.12 0.74 -5.04
C ASP A 90 -7.84 -0.46 -5.66
N SER A 91 -7.20 -1.63 -5.64
CA SER A 91 -7.83 -2.89 -6.01
C SER A 91 -7.19 -4.07 -5.29
N GLY A 92 -7.82 -5.24 -5.34
CA GLY A 92 -7.25 -6.46 -4.81
C GLY A 92 -8.26 -7.56 -4.60
N THR A 93 -7.75 -8.76 -4.34
CA THR A 93 -8.53 -9.94 -3.99
C THR A 93 -8.00 -10.51 -2.69
N ILE A 94 -8.92 -10.92 -1.83
CA ILE A 94 -8.63 -11.56 -0.56
C ILE A 94 -9.44 -12.84 -0.54
N HIS A 95 -8.78 -13.97 -0.37
CA HIS A 95 -9.38 -15.28 -0.33
C HIS A 95 -9.08 -15.95 1.00
N ILE A 96 -10.11 -16.35 1.72
CA ILE A 96 -9.99 -17.18 2.93
C ILE A 96 -10.42 -18.60 2.60
N THR A 97 -9.54 -19.56 2.87
CA THR A 97 -9.81 -20.99 2.70
C THR A 97 -10.64 -21.52 3.88
N GLU A 98 -11.24 -22.71 3.72
CA GLU A 98 -11.99 -23.39 4.79
C GLU A 98 -11.10 -23.66 6.03
N ASP A 99 -9.81 -23.89 5.82
CA ASP A 99 -8.84 -24.12 6.89
C ASP A 99 -8.43 -22.83 7.65
N GLY A 100 -8.98 -21.68 7.25
CA GLY A 100 -8.67 -20.37 7.85
C GLY A 100 -7.36 -19.74 7.34
N GLU A 101 -6.74 -20.32 6.30
CA GLU A 101 -5.58 -19.70 5.65
C GLU A 101 -6.05 -18.59 4.71
N VAL A 102 -5.43 -17.41 4.83
CA VAL A 102 -5.76 -16.22 4.04
C VAL A 102 -4.68 -15.95 3.00
N ILE A 103 -5.11 -15.92 1.74
CA ILE A 103 -4.32 -15.62 0.56
C ILE A 103 -4.83 -14.29 0.02
N PHE A 104 -3.94 -13.35 -0.32
CA PHE A 104 -4.41 -12.08 -0.87
C PHE A 104 -3.40 -11.43 -1.78
N THR A 105 -3.92 -10.58 -2.67
CA THR A 105 -3.17 -9.59 -3.42
C THR A 105 -3.89 -8.26 -3.38
N LEU A 106 -3.21 -7.23 -2.93
CA LEU A 106 -3.69 -5.85 -2.86
C LEU A 106 -2.79 -4.95 -3.71
N PHE A 107 -3.40 -4.03 -4.45
CA PHE A 107 -2.74 -3.09 -5.34
C PHE A 107 -3.04 -1.66 -4.89
N LYS A 108 -2.01 -0.83 -4.79
CA LYS A 108 -2.14 0.59 -4.47
C LYS A 108 -1.06 1.39 -5.17
N GLU A 109 -1.48 2.35 -6.00
CA GLU A 109 -0.59 3.13 -6.86
C GLU A 109 0.38 2.22 -7.65
N ASP A 110 1.69 2.38 -7.43
CA ASP A 110 2.77 1.63 -8.10
C ASP A 110 3.25 0.41 -7.29
N PHE A 111 2.55 0.06 -6.21
CA PHE A 111 2.93 -1.03 -5.31
C PHE A 111 1.84 -2.08 -5.17
N CYS A 112 2.27 -3.31 -4.92
CA CYS A 112 1.39 -4.41 -4.59
C CYS A 112 1.88 -5.16 -3.35
N ALA A 113 0.95 -5.53 -2.49
CA ALA A 113 1.17 -6.33 -1.31
C ALA A 113 0.45 -7.65 -1.48
N TYR A 114 1.16 -8.77 -1.31
CA TYR A 114 0.59 -10.09 -1.47
C TYR A 114 1.09 -11.05 -0.40
N LYS A 115 0.31 -12.11 -0.20
CA LYS A 115 0.63 -13.25 0.65
C LYS A 115 0.09 -14.51 -0.03
N ASP A 116 1.00 -15.43 -0.33
CA ASP A 116 0.68 -16.73 -0.95
C ASP A 116 0.66 -17.85 0.11
N ILE A 117 0.13 -19.02 -0.26
CA ILE A 117 0.00 -20.21 0.57
C ILE A 117 1.36 -20.58 1.19
N GLY A 118 1.40 -20.75 2.51
CA GLY A 118 2.61 -21.11 3.26
C GLY A 118 3.60 -19.97 3.51
N GLN A 119 3.31 -18.72 3.12
CA GLN A 119 4.13 -17.56 3.52
C GLN A 119 3.66 -16.99 4.86
N GLU A 120 4.57 -16.86 5.83
CA GLU A 120 4.23 -16.30 7.14
C GLU A 120 4.08 -14.77 7.15
N SER A 121 4.62 -14.07 6.15
CA SER A 121 4.69 -12.61 6.16
C SER A 121 4.24 -11.96 4.85
N ILE A 122 3.68 -10.76 4.96
CA ILE A 122 3.24 -9.94 3.81
C ILE A 122 4.45 -9.37 3.07
N ILE A 123 4.53 -9.64 1.77
CA ILE A 123 5.56 -9.11 0.88
C ILE A 123 4.99 -7.91 0.12
N VAL A 124 5.75 -6.82 0.05
CA VAL A 124 5.41 -5.64 -0.76
C VAL A 124 6.41 -5.50 -1.90
N SER A 125 5.91 -5.44 -3.12
CA SER A 125 6.69 -5.36 -4.36
C SER A 125 6.23 -4.19 -5.20
N SER A 126 7.14 -3.58 -5.97
CA SER A 126 6.82 -2.67 -7.07
C SER A 126 6.71 -3.40 -8.41
N ASN A 127 6.97 -4.71 -8.45
CA ASN A 127 6.85 -5.53 -9.64
C ASN A 127 5.51 -6.28 -9.63
N PHE A 128 4.53 -5.76 -10.36
CA PHE A 128 3.19 -6.35 -10.47
C PHE A 128 3.17 -7.79 -10.98
N ALA A 129 4.16 -8.21 -11.77
CA ALA A 129 4.26 -9.60 -12.22
C ALA A 129 4.50 -10.59 -11.07
N THR A 130 5.11 -10.14 -9.97
CA THR A 130 5.35 -10.96 -8.76
C THR A 130 4.14 -11.03 -7.83
N CYS A 131 3.10 -10.22 -8.09
CA CYS A 131 1.93 -10.12 -7.24
C CYS A 131 0.74 -10.98 -7.72
N VAL A 132 0.95 -11.77 -8.77
CA VAL A 132 -0.04 -12.72 -9.25
C VAL A 132 0.02 -13.96 -8.36
N ILE A 133 -0.97 -14.12 -7.50
CA ILE A 133 -1.17 -15.32 -6.67
C ILE A 133 -2.12 -16.29 -7.39
N THR A 134 -1.96 -17.58 -7.09
CA THR A 134 -2.89 -18.60 -7.56
C THR A 134 -3.93 -18.84 -6.47
N ILE A 135 -5.18 -18.46 -6.72
CA ILE A 135 -6.29 -18.77 -5.83
C ILE A 135 -6.71 -20.22 -6.13
N PRO A 136 -6.73 -21.11 -5.12
CA PRO A 136 -7.17 -22.51 -5.30
C PRO A 136 -8.65 -22.64 -5.64
#